data_AF-A0A0D3HYQ3-F1
#
_entry.id   AF-A0A0D3HYQ3-F1
#
_cell.length_a   1.000
_cell.length_b   1.000
_cell.length_c   1.000
_cell.angle_alpha   90.00
_cell.angle_beta   90.00
_cell.angle_gamma   90.00
#
_symmetry.space_group_name_H-M   'P 1'
#
loop_
_entity.id
_entity.type
_entity.pdbx_description
1 polymer ?
#
loop_
_entity_poly.entity_id
_entity_poly.type
_entity_poly.pdbx_seq_one_letter_code
_entity_poly.pdbx_strand_id
1 'polypeptide(L)'
;MAAAASLSPRGLPVPPPLLLRARRSLSEEVDGLLRPEAGSPPLPSLSAESRHVVSACALLELLTSGVESAAAVFERALLEEYVWARSRSPSCLQLWLGSVLVELGTEAAELADADVAELVPGFLAAGSGGQQAAPSQSAPGRASRERRARSLLEEALTPARCGACAALWRLYIRLELAAGRGDAACRVQLRAVQQCPGHKGLWLAVLSPPLLWHAPERQLRDTVTLLAEKELRLCSELPDMGEPGEGLVKGGRGEPQLPGGRADSPTKRQLEAGSGSGSCSKEGDDDHDD
;
A
#
# COMPACT_ATOMS: atom_id res chain seq x y z
N MET A 1 2.44 12.01 -28.84
CA MET A 1 3.31 12.64 -27.82
C MET A 1 3.00 14.14 -27.75
N ALA A 2 1.80 14.50 -27.30
CA ALA A 2 1.34 15.89 -27.20
C ALA A 2 0.64 16.11 -25.86
N ALA A 3 1.13 17.13 -25.15
CA ALA A 3 0.55 17.90 -24.04
C ALA A 3 -0.06 17.14 -22.84
N ALA A 4 0.80 16.72 -21.91
CA ALA A 4 0.44 16.63 -20.50
C ALA A 4 0.33 18.06 -19.94
N ALA A 5 -0.85 18.68 -20.06
CA ALA A 5 -1.16 19.94 -19.40
C ALA A 5 -1.43 19.68 -17.91
N SER A 6 -0.40 19.86 -17.07
CA SER A 6 -0.55 19.72 -15.62
C SER A 6 -1.34 20.90 -15.04
N LEU A 7 -2.33 20.57 -14.22
CA LEU A 7 -3.22 21.51 -13.55
C LEU A 7 -2.47 22.21 -12.41
N SER A 8 -1.99 23.42 -12.65
CA SER A 8 -1.82 24.41 -11.58
C SER A 8 -3.22 24.69 -10.97
N PRO A 9 -3.36 25.03 -9.68
CA PRO A 9 -4.64 25.48 -9.11
C PRO A 9 -5.22 26.73 -9.83
N ARG A 10 -4.44 27.36 -10.71
CA ARG A 10 -4.84 28.46 -11.60
C ARG A 10 -4.96 28.09 -13.09
N GLY A 11 -4.83 26.82 -13.46
CA GLY A 11 -4.98 26.32 -14.83
C GLY A 11 -3.92 26.78 -15.83
N LEU A 12 -2.86 27.49 -15.40
CA LEU A 12 -1.80 27.94 -16.29
C LEU A 12 -0.72 26.86 -16.42
N PRO A 13 -0.28 26.52 -17.65
CA PRO A 13 0.79 25.54 -17.87
C PRO A 13 2.09 26.06 -17.26
N VAL A 14 2.81 25.18 -16.55
CA VAL A 14 4.11 25.53 -15.96
C VAL A 14 5.11 25.83 -17.09
N PRO A 15 5.80 26.98 -17.07
CA PRO A 15 6.80 27.32 -18.09
C PRO A 15 7.90 26.24 -18.20
N PRO A 16 8.26 25.77 -19.41
CA PRO A 16 9.30 24.75 -19.60
C PRO A 16 10.64 25.06 -18.92
N PRO A 17 11.15 26.31 -18.89
CA PRO A 17 12.41 26.62 -18.20
C PRO A 17 12.38 26.35 -16.69
N LEU A 18 11.21 26.51 -16.05
CA LEU A 18 11.05 26.24 -14.61
C LEU A 18 11.04 24.74 -14.34
N LEU A 19 10.39 23.95 -15.19
CA LEU A 19 10.41 22.49 -15.10
C LEU A 19 11.83 21.95 -15.28
N LEU A 20 12.57 22.44 -16.27
CA LEU A 20 13.97 22.03 -16.50
C LEU A 20 14.88 22.40 -15.32
N ARG A 21 14.69 23.58 -14.72
CA ARG A 21 15.44 24.00 -13.54
C ARG A 21 15.10 23.12 -12.32
N ALA A 22 13.82 22.88 -12.07
CA ALA A 22 13.37 22.02 -10.96
C ALA A 22 13.92 20.59 -11.12
N ARG A 23 13.88 20.05 -12.35
CA ARG A 23 14.43 18.75 -12.70
C ARG A 23 15.92 18.67 -12.38
N ARG A 24 16.70 19.63 -12.89
CA ARG A 24 18.14 19.67 -12.63
C ARG A 24 18.46 19.73 -11.13
N SER A 25 17.76 20.59 -10.40
CA SER A 25 17.94 20.75 -8.95
C SER A 25 17.65 19.46 -8.19
N LEU A 26 16.52 18.80 -8.48
CA LEU A 26 16.16 17.55 -7.83
C LEU A 26 17.12 16.40 -8.20
N SER A 27 17.54 16.32 -9.47
CA SER A 27 18.52 15.32 -9.89
C SER A 27 19.86 15.51 -9.18
N GLU A 28 20.36 16.75 -9.08
CA GLU A 28 21.59 17.07 -8.35
C GLU A 28 21.47 16.75 -6.85
N GLU A 29 20.29 16.98 -6.25
CA GLU A 29 20.02 16.65 -4.85
C GLU A 29 19.95 15.13 -4.62
N VAL A 30 19.27 14.38 -5.49
CA VAL A 30 19.26 12.91 -5.45
C VAL A 30 20.68 12.37 -5.67
N ASP A 31 21.46 12.94 -6.59
CA ASP A 31 22.85 12.53 -6.80
C ASP A 31 23.71 12.79 -5.56
N GLY A 32 23.49 13.91 -4.86
CA GLY A 32 24.15 14.21 -3.60
C GLY A 32 23.77 13.25 -2.48
N LEU A 33 22.49 12.88 -2.38
CA LEU A 33 21.97 11.94 -1.38
C LEU A 33 22.43 10.50 -1.63
N LEU A 34 22.57 10.10 -2.89
CA LEU A 34 22.95 8.75 -3.28
C LEU A 34 24.47 8.56 -3.43
N ARG A 35 25.26 9.64 -3.44
CA ARG A 35 26.71 9.54 -3.53
C ARG A 35 27.28 9.12 -2.15
N PRO A 36 27.89 7.93 -2.02
CA PRO A 36 28.54 7.56 -0.78
C PRO A 36 29.71 8.52 -0.52
N GLU A 37 29.72 9.18 0.64
CA GLU A 37 30.88 9.97 1.04
C GLU A 37 32.05 9.01 1.26
N ALA A 38 33.12 9.19 0.47
CA ALA A 38 34.29 8.33 0.53
C ALA A 38 34.90 8.37 1.94
N GLY A 39 34.74 7.28 2.69
CA GLY A 39 35.26 7.14 4.05
C GLY A 39 34.26 7.46 5.17
N SER A 40 33.01 7.81 4.87
CA SER A 40 31.98 7.81 5.92
C SER A 40 31.62 6.36 6.29
N PRO A 41 31.28 6.09 7.56
CA PRO A 41 30.63 4.83 7.89
C PRO A 41 29.33 4.68 7.08
N PRO A 42 28.81 3.44 6.97
CA PRO A 42 27.49 3.15 6.40
C PRO A 42 26.48 4.22 6.80
N LEU A 43 25.92 4.96 5.84
CA LEU A 43 24.88 5.91 6.17
C LEU A 43 23.69 5.14 6.77
N PRO A 44 23.08 5.64 7.85
CA PRO A 44 21.81 5.09 8.31
C PRO A 44 20.79 5.17 7.17
N SER A 45 19.81 4.26 7.18
CA SER A 45 18.69 4.20 6.23
C SER A 45 18.24 5.60 5.78
N LEU A 46 17.99 5.77 4.47
CA LEU A 46 17.53 7.03 3.88
C LEU A 46 16.50 7.72 4.78
N SER A 47 16.78 8.99 5.09
CA SER A 47 15.91 9.80 5.93
C SER A 47 14.51 9.93 5.28
N ALA A 48 13.50 10.31 6.07
CA ALA A 48 12.17 10.57 5.52
C ALA A 48 12.20 11.68 4.45
N GLU A 49 13.03 12.69 4.66
CA GLU A 49 13.22 13.81 3.73
C GLU A 49 13.85 13.34 2.41
N SER A 50 14.93 12.56 2.49
CA SER A 50 15.61 11.99 1.32
C SER A 50 14.67 11.15 0.45
N ARG A 51 13.73 10.42 1.08
CA ARG A 51 12.71 9.64 0.36
C ARG A 51 11.72 10.50 -0.40
N HIS A 52 11.31 11.63 0.18
CA HIS A 52 10.44 12.58 -0.52
C HIS A 52 11.16 13.20 -1.72
N VAL A 53 12.45 13.51 -1.59
CA VAL A 53 13.27 14.03 -2.71
C VAL A 53 13.36 13.00 -3.85
N VAL A 54 13.66 11.73 -3.53
CA VAL A 54 13.69 10.64 -4.53
C VAL A 54 12.32 10.48 -5.20
N SER A 55 11.25 10.46 -4.41
CA SER A 55 9.87 10.31 -4.92
C SER A 55 9.46 11.50 -5.81
N ALA A 56 9.80 12.72 -5.41
CA ALA A 56 9.54 13.93 -6.19
C ALA A 56 10.34 13.93 -7.51
N CYS A 57 11.61 13.50 -7.48
CA CYS A 57 12.42 13.36 -8.68
C CYS A 57 11.85 12.30 -9.63
N ALA A 58 11.45 11.14 -9.11
CA ALA A 58 10.85 10.08 -9.92
C ALA A 58 9.50 10.52 -10.52
N LEU A 59 8.66 11.21 -9.76
CA LEU A 59 7.42 11.80 -10.26
C LEU A 59 7.68 12.83 -11.37
N LEU A 60 8.70 13.66 -11.22
CA LEU A 60 9.06 14.64 -12.24
C LEU A 60 9.59 13.97 -13.51
N GLU A 61 10.42 12.93 -13.40
CA GLU A 61 10.87 12.12 -14.54
C GLU A 61 9.69 11.38 -15.19
N LEU A 62 8.74 10.87 -14.42
CA LEU A 62 7.51 10.25 -14.93
C LEU A 62 6.71 11.21 -15.82
N LEU A 63 6.56 12.45 -15.37
CA LEU A 63 5.81 13.49 -16.07
C LEU A 63 6.54 14.06 -17.29
N THR A 64 7.88 14.03 -17.31
CA THR A 64 8.67 14.72 -18.34
C THR A 64 9.34 13.78 -19.34
N SER A 65 9.84 12.64 -18.89
CA SER A 65 10.64 11.70 -19.68
C SER A 65 9.95 10.34 -19.87
N GLY A 66 9.04 9.95 -18.96
CA GLY A 66 8.26 8.72 -19.03
C GLY A 66 8.54 7.75 -17.89
N VAL A 67 7.90 6.57 -17.96
CA VAL A 67 7.91 5.55 -16.91
C VAL A 67 9.31 4.98 -16.68
N GLU A 68 10.06 4.75 -17.76
CA GLU A 68 11.40 4.15 -17.74
C GLU A 68 12.40 5.05 -17.01
N SER A 69 12.30 6.38 -17.20
CA SER A 69 13.16 7.33 -16.48
C SER A 69 12.81 7.41 -15.00
N ALA A 70 11.51 7.36 -14.65
CA ALA A 70 11.08 7.32 -13.27
C ALA A 70 11.52 6.04 -12.55
N ALA A 71 11.41 4.89 -13.23
CA ALA A 71 11.85 3.59 -12.72
C ALA A 71 13.37 3.61 -12.45
N ALA A 72 14.17 4.16 -13.37
CA ALA A 72 15.62 4.27 -13.19
C ALA A 72 16.03 5.08 -11.94
N VAL A 73 15.26 6.11 -11.57
CA VAL A 73 15.49 6.89 -10.34
C VAL A 73 15.28 6.00 -9.11
N PHE A 74 14.19 5.22 -9.08
CA PHE A 74 13.93 4.31 -7.97
C PHE A 74 14.90 3.14 -7.93
N GLU A 75 15.24 2.54 -9.06
CA GLU A 75 16.23 1.45 -9.14
C GLU A 75 17.58 1.91 -8.62
N ARG A 76 18.02 3.12 -8.96
CA ARG A 76 19.28 3.67 -8.44
C ARG A 76 19.22 3.88 -6.93
N ALA A 77 18.12 4.45 -6.42
CA ALA A 77 17.92 4.61 -4.98
C ALA A 77 17.86 3.26 -4.24
N LEU A 78 17.22 2.26 -4.85
CA LEU A 78 17.14 0.89 -4.35
C LEU A 78 18.50 0.21 -4.37
N LEU A 79 19.33 0.37 -5.41
CA LEU A 79 20.66 -0.24 -5.47
C LEU A 79 21.57 0.29 -4.38
N GLU A 80 21.56 1.61 -4.16
CA GLU A 80 22.30 2.22 -3.06
C GLU A 80 21.75 1.72 -1.71
N GLU A 81 20.43 1.80 -1.47
CA GLU A 81 19.86 1.29 -0.21
C GLU A 81 20.09 -0.23 -0.08
N TYR A 82 20.14 -1.01 -1.16
CA TYR A 82 20.33 -2.46 -1.17
C TYR A 82 21.73 -2.90 -0.73
N VAL A 83 22.76 -2.14 -1.11
CA VAL A 83 24.12 -2.36 -0.58
C VAL A 83 24.12 -2.22 0.96
N TRP A 84 23.20 -1.42 1.51
CA TRP A 84 23.11 -1.13 2.94
C TRP A 84 22.05 -1.96 3.70
N ALA A 85 20.92 -2.28 3.08
CA ALA A 85 19.72 -2.80 3.71
C ALA A 85 19.63 -4.32 3.60
N ARG A 86 20.46 -5.01 4.41
CA ARG A 86 20.06 -6.29 5.01
C ARG A 86 19.03 -6.10 6.14
N SER A 87 18.72 -4.86 6.49
CA SER A 87 17.81 -4.49 7.58
C SER A 87 16.40 -4.25 7.04
N ARG A 88 15.40 -4.71 7.80
CA ARG A 88 13.96 -4.54 7.58
C ARG A 88 13.53 -3.07 7.73
N SER A 89 14.16 -2.15 7.00
CA SER A 89 13.87 -0.73 7.08
C SER A 89 12.48 -0.47 6.45
N PRO A 90 11.62 0.35 7.07
CA PRO A 90 10.38 0.81 6.44
C PRO A 90 10.65 1.72 5.23
N SER A 91 11.87 2.24 5.08
CA SER A 91 12.29 3.09 3.96
C SER A 91 12.35 2.31 2.65
N CYS A 92 12.93 1.11 2.67
CA CYS A 92 13.05 0.22 1.52
C CYS A 92 11.68 -0.13 0.91
N LEU A 93 10.67 -0.31 1.77
CA LEU A 93 9.29 -0.61 1.37
C LEU A 93 8.69 0.48 0.48
N GLN A 94 8.92 1.76 0.78
CA GLN A 94 8.37 2.86 -0.02
C GLN A 94 9.01 2.94 -1.40
N LEU A 95 10.31 2.63 -1.52
CA LEU A 95 11.00 2.59 -2.80
C LEU A 95 10.53 1.41 -3.65
N TRP A 96 10.32 0.23 -3.05
CA TRP A 96 9.74 -0.92 -3.76
C TRP A 96 8.31 -0.65 -4.23
N LEU A 97 7.46 -0.10 -3.35
CA LEU A 97 6.11 0.29 -3.74
C LEU A 97 6.14 1.34 -4.84
N GLY A 98 6.96 2.38 -4.72
CA GLY A 98 7.13 3.40 -5.77
C GLY A 98 7.52 2.80 -7.12
N SER A 99 8.51 1.90 -7.13
CA SER A 99 8.96 1.20 -8.35
C SER A 99 7.85 0.39 -9.00
N VAL A 100 7.11 -0.39 -8.20
CA VAL A 100 6.00 -1.22 -8.69
C VAL A 100 4.86 -0.34 -9.20
N LEU A 101 4.50 0.73 -8.49
CA LEU A 101 3.43 1.65 -8.91
C LEU A 101 3.80 2.40 -10.19
N VAL A 102 5.08 2.77 -10.37
CA VAL A 102 5.58 3.35 -11.64
C VAL A 102 5.39 2.37 -12.79
N GLU A 103 5.79 1.10 -12.63
CA GLU A 103 5.61 0.08 -13.68
C GLU A 103 4.14 -0.16 -14.01
N LEU A 104 3.25 -0.11 -13.03
CA LEU A 104 1.80 -0.28 -13.24
C LEU A 104 1.14 0.95 -13.86
N GLY A 105 1.72 2.15 -13.68
CA GLY A 105 1.18 3.40 -14.23
C GLY A 105 -0.21 3.71 -13.69
N THR A 106 -1.18 3.96 -14.57
CA THR A 106 -2.56 4.31 -14.17
C THR A 106 -3.33 3.15 -13.55
N GLU A 107 -2.98 1.90 -13.87
CA GLU A 107 -3.61 0.71 -13.28
C GLU A 107 -3.26 0.57 -11.79
N ALA A 108 -2.22 1.26 -11.34
CA ALA A 108 -1.83 1.32 -9.94
C ALA A 108 -2.95 1.85 -9.04
N ALA A 109 -3.76 2.80 -9.54
CA ALA A 109 -4.86 3.39 -8.77
C ALA A 109 -6.01 2.40 -8.52
N GLU A 110 -6.27 1.49 -9.46
CA GLU A 110 -7.29 0.43 -9.29
C GLU A 110 -6.78 -0.68 -8.36
N LEU A 111 -5.46 -0.90 -8.37
CA LEU A 111 -4.81 -1.95 -7.58
C LEU A 111 -4.48 -1.51 -6.15
N ALA A 112 -4.26 -0.21 -5.89
CA ALA A 112 -3.93 0.29 -4.57
C ALA A 112 -5.15 0.30 -3.63
N ASP A 113 -5.01 -0.27 -2.44
CA ASP A 113 -6.01 -0.13 -1.38
C ASP A 113 -5.80 1.18 -0.63
N ALA A 114 -6.72 1.53 0.26
CA ALA A 114 -6.50 2.60 1.24
C ALA A 114 -5.13 2.45 1.94
N ASP A 115 -4.79 1.24 2.41
CA ASP A 115 -3.50 0.97 3.04
C ASP A 115 -2.28 1.25 2.12
N VAL A 116 -2.38 0.90 0.84
CA VAL A 116 -1.29 1.13 -0.13
C VAL A 116 -1.19 2.61 -0.46
N ALA A 117 -2.34 3.30 -0.53
CA ALA A 117 -2.42 4.74 -0.77
C ALA A 117 -1.81 5.55 0.39
N GLU A 118 -2.00 5.11 1.63
CA GLU A 118 -1.41 5.74 2.81
C GLU A 118 0.12 5.61 2.86
N LEU A 119 0.69 4.54 2.31
CA LEU A 119 2.12 4.28 2.33
C LEU A 119 2.91 5.09 1.29
N VAL A 120 2.25 5.50 0.19
CA VAL A 120 2.85 6.30 -0.88
C VAL A 120 1.97 7.53 -1.18
N PRO A 121 1.87 8.47 -0.21
CA PRO A 121 1.07 9.67 -0.40
C PRO A 121 1.64 10.50 -1.57
N GLY A 122 0.76 10.91 -2.49
CA GLY A 122 1.11 11.77 -3.62
C GLY A 122 1.26 11.06 -4.97
N PHE A 123 1.69 9.80 -5.01
CA PHE A 123 1.83 9.09 -6.30
C PHE A 123 0.48 8.83 -6.96
N LEU A 124 -0.50 8.36 -6.18
CA LEU A 124 -1.85 8.09 -6.67
C LEU A 124 -2.63 9.37 -6.99
N ALA A 125 -2.33 10.47 -6.30
CA ALA A 125 -3.00 11.76 -6.53
C ALA A 125 -2.60 12.40 -7.88
N ALA A 126 -1.37 12.16 -8.35
CA ALA A 126 -0.89 12.70 -9.62
C ALA A 126 -1.52 12.01 -10.85
N GLY A 127 -1.99 10.76 -10.69
CA GLY A 127 -2.52 9.95 -11.79
C GLY A 127 -4.00 10.14 -12.12
N SER A 128 -4.80 10.79 -11.26
CA SER A 128 -6.25 10.87 -11.45
C SER A 128 -6.71 11.98 -12.42
N GLY A 129 -5.79 12.82 -12.89
CA GLY A 129 -6.07 13.96 -13.76
C GLY A 129 -6.31 13.60 -15.23
N GLY A 130 -7.53 13.16 -15.58
CA GLY A 130 -8.18 13.72 -16.76
C GLY A 130 -8.27 12.92 -18.07
N GLN A 131 -7.91 11.64 -18.15
CA GLN A 131 -8.23 10.83 -19.33
C GLN A 131 -8.68 9.43 -18.94
N GLN A 132 -10.00 9.24 -18.79
CA GLN A 132 -10.64 7.93 -18.95
C GLN A 132 -10.49 7.53 -20.43
N ALA A 133 -9.29 7.08 -20.80
CA ALA A 133 -9.09 6.40 -22.07
C ALA A 133 -9.90 5.09 -21.99
N ALA A 134 -10.83 4.90 -22.94
CA ALA A 134 -11.66 3.71 -23.01
C ALA A 134 -10.80 2.44 -22.90
N PRO A 135 -11.28 1.38 -22.21
CA PRO A 135 -10.52 0.17 -21.95
C PRO A 135 -10.27 -0.62 -23.27
N SER A 136 -9.26 -0.21 -24.02
CA SER A 136 -8.75 -0.95 -25.18
C SER A 136 -7.91 -2.11 -24.67
N GLN A 137 -8.52 -3.29 -24.59
CA GLN A 137 -8.05 -4.50 -23.90
C GLN A 137 -6.77 -5.18 -24.46
N SER A 138 -5.98 -4.53 -25.31
CA SER A 138 -4.85 -5.22 -25.96
C SER A 138 -3.68 -4.31 -26.32
N ALA A 139 -3.38 -3.30 -25.50
CA ALA A 139 -2.13 -2.58 -25.66
C ALA A 139 -0.95 -3.55 -25.41
N PRO A 140 -0.07 -3.81 -26.41
CA PRO A 140 1.01 -4.80 -26.30
C PRO A 140 2.03 -4.51 -25.17
N GLY A 141 1.97 -3.32 -24.56
CA GLY A 141 2.79 -2.96 -23.40
C GLY A 141 2.25 -3.41 -22.03
N ARG A 142 0.98 -3.82 -21.90
CA ARG A 142 0.41 -4.17 -20.58
C ARG A 142 1.04 -5.42 -19.98
N ALA A 143 1.06 -6.52 -20.74
CA ALA A 143 1.63 -7.79 -20.29
C ALA A 143 3.14 -7.69 -19.97
N SER A 144 3.87 -6.82 -20.66
CA SER A 144 5.29 -6.55 -20.38
C SER A 144 5.47 -5.85 -19.03
N ARG A 145 4.69 -4.79 -18.77
CA ARG A 145 4.68 -4.06 -17.49
C ARG A 145 4.28 -4.96 -16.32
N GLU A 146 3.22 -5.76 -16.47
CA GLU A 146 2.82 -6.72 -15.45
C GLU A 146 3.92 -7.74 -15.13
N ARG A 147 4.67 -8.19 -16.14
CA ARG A 147 5.80 -9.11 -15.95
C ARG A 147 6.94 -8.44 -15.17
N ARG A 148 7.26 -7.18 -15.47
CA ARG A 148 8.27 -6.42 -14.74
C ARG A 148 7.84 -6.14 -13.29
N ALA A 149 6.61 -5.66 -13.11
CA ALA A 149 6.02 -5.45 -11.78
C ALA A 149 6.05 -6.73 -10.92
N ARG A 150 5.76 -7.89 -11.52
CA ARG A 150 5.88 -9.20 -10.84
C ARG A 150 7.32 -9.54 -10.46
N SER A 151 8.27 -9.29 -11.37
CA SER A 151 9.69 -9.52 -11.08
C SER A 151 10.14 -8.67 -9.89
N LEU A 152 9.76 -7.38 -9.87
CA LEU A 152 10.06 -6.47 -8.77
C LEU A 152 9.42 -6.93 -7.46
N LEU A 153 8.15 -7.38 -7.49
CA LEU A 153 7.46 -7.89 -6.31
C LEU A 153 8.11 -9.17 -5.76
N GLU A 154 8.44 -10.14 -6.62
CA GLU A 154 9.14 -11.36 -6.19
C GLU A 154 10.51 -11.04 -5.59
N GLU A 155 11.22 -10.06 -6.15
CA GLU A 155 12.50 -9.60 -5.60
C GLU A 155 12.33 -8.92 -4.23
N ALA A 156 11.36 -8.00 -4.11
CA ALA A 156 11.02 -7.29 -2.89
C ALA A 156 10.59 -8.22 -1.76
N LEU A 157 9.82 -9.25 -2.10
CA LEU A 157 9.22 -10.21 -1.15
C LEU A 157 10.16 -11.35 -0.75
N THR A 158 11.43 -11.30 -1.17
CA THR A 158 12.44 -12.21 -0.62
C THR A 158 12.53 -12.02 0.92
N PRO A 159 12.62 -13.10 1.72
CA PRO A 159 12.52 -13.00 3.20
C PRO A 159 13.55 -12.09 3.86
N ALA A 160 14.72 -11.92 3.22
CA ALA A 160 15.78 -11.03 3.68
C ALA A 160 15.44 -9.54 3.52
N ARG A 161 14.45 -9.20 2.68
CA ARG A 161 14.08 -7.83 2.35
C ARG A 161 12.75 -7.46 3.02
N CYS A 162 11.65 -7.58 2.27
CA CYS A 162 10.33 -7.13 2.70
C CYS A 162 9.31 -8.28 2.74
N GLY A 163 9.76 -9.53 2.92
CA GLY A 163 8.86 -10.69 3.01
C GLY A 163 7.79 -10.59 4.11
N ALA A 164 8.01 -9.80 5.16
CA ALA A 164 7.02 -9.56 6.23
C ALA A 164 6.05 -8.38 5.94
N CYS A 165 6.15 -7.74 4.78
CA CYS A 165 5.32 -6.59 4.42
C CYS A 165 3.97 -7.03 3.83
N ALA A 166 2.91 -6.91 4.63
CA ALA A 166 1.57 -7.26 4.17
C ALA A 166 1.07 -6.41 2.99
N ALA A 167 1.43 -5.12 2.92
CA ALA A 167 1.01 -4.23 1.83
C ALA A 167 1.53 -4.69 0.46
N LEU A 168 2.82 -5.09 0.37
CA LEU A 168 3.40 -5.63 -0.85
C LEU A 168 2.74 -6.95 -1.27
N TRP A 169 2.43 -7.84 -0.32
CA TRP A 169 1.67 -9.05 -0.61
C TRP A 169 0.26 -8.76 -1.14
N ARG A 170 -0.47 -7.81 -0.53
CA ARG A 170 -1.80 -7.41 -1.01
C ARG A 170 -1.74 -6.86 -2.42
N LEU A 171 -0.76 -6.00 -2.72
CA LEU A 171 -0.52 -5.48 -4.06
C LEU A 171 -0.23 -6.62 -5.05
N TYR A 172 0.58 -7.60 -4.66
CA TYR A 172 0.90 -8.75 -5.52
C TYR A 172 -0.33 -9.63 -5.79
N ILE A 173 -1.13 -9.95 -4.77
CA ILE A 173 -2.38 -10.70 -4.95
C ILE A 173 -3.30 -9.99 -5.94
N ARG A 174 -3.46 -8.66 -5.81
CA ARG A 174 -4.30 -7.86 -6.71
C ARG A 174 -3.74 -7.81 -8.13
N LEU A 175 -2.43 -7.70 -8.30
CA LEU A 175 -1.79 -7.76 -9.61
C LEU A 175 -2.10 -9.08 -10.32
N GLU A 176 -2.04 -10.20 -9.61
CA GLU A 176 -2.38 -11.51 -10.17
C GLU A 176 -3.86 -11.62 -10.55
N LEU A 177 -4.76 -11.05 -9.73
CA LEU A 177 -6.20 -11.01 -10.02
C LEU A 177 -6.52 -10.12 -11.24
N ALA A 178 -5.93 -8.94 -11.34
CA ALA A 178 -6.14 -8.02 -12.46
C ALA A 178 -5.60 -8.57 -13.79
N ALA A 179 -4.58 -9.43 -13.72
CA ALA A 179 -4.05 -10.18 -14.86
C ALA A 179 -4.88 -11.45 -15.19
N GLY A 180 -6.01 -11.69 -14.52
CA GLY A 180 -6.87 -12.84 -14.72
C GLY A 180 -6.28 -14.18 -14.23
N ARG A 181 -5.26 -14.14 -13.38
CA ARG A 181 -4.52 -15.32 -12.89
C ARG A 181 -4.93 -15.67 -11.46
N GLY A 182 -6.21 -15.99 -11.28
CA GLY A 182 -6.81 -16.31 -9.98
C GLY A 182 -6.09 -17.40 -9.20
N ASP A 183 -5.73 -18.52 -9.85
CA ASP A 183 -5.00 -19.60 -9.19
C ASP A 183 -3.62 -19.17 -8.66
N ALA A 184 -2.95 -18.28 -9.40
CA ALA A 184 -1.68 -17.71 -8.97
C ALA A 184 -1.87 -16.78 -7.77
N ALA A 185 -2.92 -15.95 -7.80
CA ALA A 185 -3.28 -15.10 -6.67
C ALA A 185 -3.55 -15.92 -5.39
N CYS A 186 -4.23 -17.07 -5.49
CA CYS A 186 -4.44 -17.97 -4.36
C CYS A 186 -3.12 -18.53 -3.80
N ARG A 187 -2.18 -18.92 -4.66
CA ARG A 187 -0.84 -19.39 -4.22
C ARG A 187 -0.04 -18.26 -3.54
N VAL A 188 -0.09 -17.06 -4.11
CA VAL A 188 0.56 -15.87 -3.52
C VAL A 188 -0.07 -15.55 -2.16
N GLN A 189 -1.39 -15.65 -2.02
CA GLN A 189 -2.10 -15.44 -0.74
C GLN A 189 -1.67 -16.44 0.33
N LEU A 190 -1.55 -17.73 0.01
CA LEU A 190 -1.04 -18.72 0.98
C LEU A 190 0.40 -18.42 1.41
N ARG A 191 1.27 -18.07 0.45
CA ARG A 191 2.65 -17.67 0.74
C ARG A 191 2.68 -16.42 1.63
N ALA A 192 1.84 -15.42 1.33
CA ALA A 192 1.74 -14.19 2.10
C ALA A 192 1.38 -14.45 3.57
N VAL A 193 0.40 -15.32 3.80
CA VAL A 193 -0.04 -15.70 5.15
C VAL A 193 1.07 -16.40 5.94
N GLN A 194 1.86 -17.26 5.29
CA GLN A 194 3.01 -17.91 5.92
C GLN A 194 4.10 -16.90 6.32
N GLN A 195 4.34 -15.89 5.49
CA GLN A 195 5.36 -14.87 5.76
C GLN A 195 4.86 -13.76 6.72
N CYS A 196 3.55 -13.54 6.80
CA CYS A 196 2.90 -12.48 7.59
C CYS A 196 1.76 -13.04 8.47
N PRO A 197 2.03 -13.99 9.39
CA PRO A 197 0.97 -14.71 10.10
C PRO A 197 0.08 -13.82 10.98
N GLY A 198 0.58 -12.68 11.47
CA GLY A 198 -0.17 -11.75 12.32
C GLY A 198 -1.12 -10.81 11.57
N HIS A 199 -1.08 -10.77 10.24
CA HIS A 199 -1.83 -9.77 9.47
C HIS A 199 -3.23 -10.27 9.08
N LYS A 200 -4.25 -9.91 9.86
CA LYS A 200 -5.65 -10.35 9.66
C LYS A 200 -6.18 -10.09 8.25
N GLY A 201 -5.84 -8.95 7.65
CA GLY A 201 -6.31 -8.60 6.31
C GLY A 201 -5.84 -9.57 5.21
N LEU A 202 -4.70 -10.26 5.38
CA LEU A 202 -4.23 -11.25 4.42
C LEU A 202 -4.98 -12.58 4.54
N TRP A 203 -5.33 -12.95 5.77
CA TRP A 203 -6.18 -14.11 6.01
C TRP A 203 -7.59 -13.92 5.47
N LEU A 204 -8.18 -12.73 5.70
CA LEU A 204 -9.53 -12.41 5.22
C LEU A 204 -9.60 -12.18 3.70
N ALA A 205 -8.48 -11.90 3.05
CA ALA A 205 -8.44 -11.68 1.60
C ALA A 205 -8.96 -12.89 0.81
N VAL A 206 -8.74 -14.13 1.27
CA VAL A 206 -9.25 -15.34 0.58
C VAL A 206 -10.76 -15.48 0.64
N LEU A 207 -11.38 -14.92 1.68
CA LEU A 207 -12.83 -14.93 1.87
C LEU A 207 -13.52 -13.76 1.15
N SER A 208 -12.74 -12.87 0.54
CA SER A 208 -13.23 -11.68 -0.14
C SER A 208 -13.24 -11.90 -1.66
N PRO A 209 -14.31 -11.53 -2.37
CA PRO A 209 -14.27 -11.43 -3.84
C PRO A 209 -13.18 -10.46 -4.32
N PRO A 210 -12.53 -10.71 -5.47
CA PRO A 210 -12.76 -11.83 -6.39
C PRO A 210 -12.00 -13.11 -6.02
N LEU A 211 -11.09 -13.07 -5.03
CA LEU A 211 -10.23 -14.20 -4.71
C LEU A 211 -11.03 -15.43 -4.25
N LEU A 212 -12.14 -15.21 -3.55
CA LEU A 212 -13.08 -16.24 -3.14
C LEU A 212 -13.56 -17.12 -4.31
N TRP A 213 -13.74 -16.57 -5.51
CA TRP A 213 -14.24 -17.31 -6.67
C TRP A 213 -13.19 -18.22 -7.32
N HIS A 214 -11.91 -17.97 -7.04
CA HIS A 214 -10.80 -18.76 -7.57
C HIS A 214 -10.23 -19.76 -6.55
N ALA A 215 -10.52 -19.56 -5.26
CA ALA A 215 -10.01 -20.42 -4.21
C ALA A 215 -10.69 -21.80 -4.26
N PRO A 216 -9.94 -22.92 -4.32
CA PRO A 216 -10.53 -24.25 -4.27
C PRO A 216 -11.19 -24.47 -2.90
N GLU A 217 -12.33 -25.18 -2.91
CA GLU A 217 -13.13 -25.40 -1.70
C GLU A 217 -12.31 -25.97 -0.53
N ARG A 218 -11.39 -26.90 -0.83
CA ARG A 218 -10.47 -27.45 0.18
C ARG A 218 -9.62 -26.36 0.84
N GLN A 219 -9.04 -25.44 0.06
CA GLN A 219 -8.23 -24.34 0.59
C GLN A 219 -9.07 -23.39 1.44
N LEU A 220 -10.33 -23.14 1.06
CA LEU A 220 -11.25 -22.33 1.86
C LEU A 220 -11.55 -22.99 3.21
N ARG A 221 -11.87 -24.29 3.22
CA ARG A 221 -12.09 -25.05 4.46
C ARG A 221 -10.85 -25.04 5.35
N ASP A 222 -9.67 -25.33 4.79
CA ASP A 222 -8.41 -25.32 5.53
C ASP A 222 -8.12 -23.93 6.11
N THR A 223 -8.39 -22.86 5.35
CA THR A 223 -8.17 -21.49 5.82
C THR A 223 -9.15 -21.11 6.94
N VAL A 224 -10.42 -21.51 6.85
CA VAL A 224 -11.41 -21.29 7.93
C VAL A 224 -11.03 -22.03 9.20
N THR A 225 -10.57 -23.29 9.09
CA THR A 225 -10.06 -24.05 10.22
C THR A 225 -8.85 -23.36 10.87
N LEU A 226 -7.88 -22.90 10.07
CA LEU A 226 -6.72 -22.17 10.58
C LEU A 226 -7.10 -20.84 11.24
N LEU A 227 -8.06 -20.09 10.67
CA LEU A 227 -8.59 -18.87 11.27
C LEU A 227 -9.21 -19.16 12.64
N ALA A 228 -9.97 -20.25 12.76
CA ALA A 228 -10.58 -20.68 14.03
C ALA A 228 -9.51 -21.08 15.06
N GLU A 229 -8.49 -21.86 14.65
CA GLU A 229 -7.37 -22.26 15.51
C GLU A 229 -6.53 -21.07 16.00
N LYS A 230 -6.43 -20.00 15.19
CA LYS A 230 -5.74 -18.75 15.56
C LYS A 230 -6.63 -17.78 16.34
N GLU A 231 -7.80 -18.23 16.80
CA GLU A 231 -8.78 -17.43 17.53
C GLU A 231 -9.20 -16.14 16.79
N LEU A 232 -9.06 -16.13 15.46
CA LEU A 232 -9.55 -15.04 14.63
C LEU A 232 -11.05 -15.21 14.45
N ARG A 233 -11.80 -14.78 15.47
CA ARG A 233 -13.27 -14.80 15.47
C ARG A 233 -13.77 -13.90 14.33
N LEU A 234 -14.43 -14.51 13.35
CA LEU A 234 -15.16 -13.80 12.32
C LEU A 234 -16.41 -13.20 12.97
N CYS A 235 -16.34 -11.93 13.36
CA CYS A 235 -17.54 -11.17 13.69
C CYS A 235 -18.21 -10.79 12.37
N SER A 236 -18.97 -11.73 11.79
CA SER A 236 -20.00 -11.35 10.85
C SER A 236 -21.10 -10.70 11.67
N GLU A 237 -21.10 -9.37 11.78
CA GLU A 237 -22.34 -8.66 11.99
C GLU A 237 -23.19 -9.02 10.77
N LEU A 238 -24.03 -10.05 10.93
CA LEU A 238 -25.09 -10.31 9.99
C LEU A 238 -25.82 -8.97 9.88
N PRO A 239 -25.85 -8.34 8.70
CA PRO A 239 -26.63 -7.13 8.53
C PRO A 239 -27.99 -7.45 9.12
N ASP A 240 -28.45 -6.65 10.07
CA ASP A 240 -29.74 -6.83 10.71
C ASP A 240 -30.75 -6.90 9.57
N MET A 241 -31.11 -8.13 9.19
CA MET A 241 -32.05 -8.42 8.13
C MET A 241 -33.38 -8.12 8.79
N GLY A 242 -33.63 -6.82 8.99
CA GLY A 242 -34.77 -6.30 9.71
C GLY A 242 -35.96 -7.10 9.22
N GLU A 243 -36.53 -7.86 10.16
CA GLU A 243 -37.69 -8.72 9.94
C GLU A 243 -38.59 -8.02 8.92
N PRO A 244 -38.82 -8.59 7.72
CA PRO A 244 -39.59 -7.91 6.68
C PRO A 244 -40.94 -7.56 7.29
N GLY A 245 -41.09 -6.28 7.64
CA GLY A 245 -42.10 -5.83 8.58
C GLY A 245 -43.47 -6.31 8.15
N GLU A 246 -44.00 -7.28 8.89
CA GLU A 246 -45.42 -7.57 8.87
C GLU A 246 -46.14 -6.30 9.33
N GLY A 247 -46.76 -5.66 8.33
CA GLY A 247 -47.71 -4.55 8.36
C GLY A 247 -48.02 -3.88 9.69
N LEU A 248 -47.89 -2.54 9.68
CA LEU A 248 -48.89 -1.74 10.37
C LEU A 248 -49.33 -0.54 9.53
N VAL A 249 -50.35 -0.80 8.71
CA VAL A 249 -51.35 0.20 8.35
C VAL A 249 -51.93 0.75 9.66
N LYS A 250 -51.54 1.96 10.03
CA LYS A 250 -52.35 2.81 10.90
C LYS A 250 -52.37 4.21 10.32
N GLY A 251 -53.45 4.48 9.58
CA GLY A 251 -53.88 5.84 9.32
C GLY A 251 -54.14 6.55 10.65
N GLY A 252 -53.67 7.79 10.75
CA GLY A 252 -53.90 8.66 11.89
C GLY A 252 -53.47 10.06 11.54
N ARG A 253 -54.45 10.90 11.17
CA ARG A 253 -54.33 12.35 11.08
C ARG A 253 -54.05 12.95 12.46
N GLY A 254 -53.32 14.06 12.46
CA GLY A 254 -53.19 15.04 13.55
C GLY A 254 -51.77 15.03 14.12
N GLU A 255 -51.09 16.13 14.39
CA GLU A 255 -51.33 17.58 14.36
C GLU A 255 -49.92 18.19 14.57
N PRO A 256 -49.64 19.48 14.27
CA PRO A 256 -48.30 20.04 14.38
C PRO A 256 -48.07 20.70 15.75
N GLN A 257 -46.93 20.42 16.41
CA GLN A 257 -46.46 21.25 17.52
C GLN A 257 -44.94 21.40 17.59
N LEU A 258 -44.55 22.62 17.19
CA LEU A 258 -43.45 23.55 17.52
C LEU A 258 -42.32 23.20 18.52
N PRO A 259 -41.20 23.97 18.46
CA PRO A 259 -39.91 23.63 19.02
C PRO A 259 -39.73 24.10 20.46
N GLY A 260 -39.08 23.28 21.29
CA GLY A 260 -38.70 23.62 22.65
C GLY A 260 -37.26 23.18 22.91
N GLY A 261 -36.36 24.17 23.05
CA GLY A 261 -34.95 23.94 23.35
C GLY A 261 -34.67 23.62 24.81
N ARG A 262 -33.45 23.12 25.06
CA ARG A 262 -32.59 23.25 26.26
C ARG A 262 -31.33 22.42 25.98
N ALA A 263 -30.14 23.03 25.85
CA ALA A 263 -29.26 23.46 26.95
C ALA A 263 -29.07 22.37 28.01
N ASP A 264 -27.95 21.65 27.97
CA ASP A 264 -26.94 21.62 29.05
C ASP A 264 -25.80 20.63 28.77
N SER A 265 -24.61 21.19 28.53
CA SER A 265 -23.33 21.03 29.24
C SER A 265 -22.68 19.65 29.53
N PRO A 266 -21.34 19.63 29.70
CA PRO A 266 -20.49 18.47 29.50
C PRO A 266 -20.06 17.80 30.82
N THR A 267 -19.91 16.48 30.83
CA THR A 267 -19.37 15.75 31.99
C THR A 267 -18.08 15.03 31.64
N LYS A 268 -16.99 15.57 32.21
CA LYS A 268 -15.71 14.93 32.53
C LYS A 268 -15.82 13.42 32.82
N ARG A 269 -14.98 12.63 32.16
CA ARG A 269 -14.36 11.40 32.73
C ARG A 269 -12.88 11.41 32.33
N GLN A 270 -12.02 11.91 33.20
CA GLN A 270 -11.21 11.14 34.16
C GLN A 270 -10.38 10.02 33.51
N LEU A 271 -9.14 10.44 33.19
CA LEU A 271 -7.88 9.73 33.34
C LEU A 271 -7.92 8.60 34.38
N GLU A 272 -7.63 7.39 33.93
CA GLU A 272 -7.02 6.34 34.77
C GLU A 272 -5.72 5.93 34.07
N ALA A 273 -4.61 6.25 34.71
CA ALA A 273 -3.27 5.85 34.33
C ALA A 273 -3.01 4.44 34.90
N GLY A 274 -2.93 3.46 34.02
CA GLY A 274 -2.46 2.11 34.35
C GLY A 274 -0.99 1.94 34.00
N SER A 275 -0.10 2.30 34.93
CA SER A 275 1.33 1.98 34.87
C SER A 275 1.53 0.49 35.21
N GLY A 276 1.71 -0.35 34.19
CA GLY A 276 2.10 -1.74 34.35
C GLY A 276 3.60 -1.92 34.06
N SER A 277 4.43 -1.84 35.10
CA SER A 277 5.85 -2.19 35.05
C SER A 277 6.02 -3.70 35.18
N GLY A 278 6.20 -4.39 34.06
CA GLY A 278 6.57 -5.81 34.02
C GLY A 278 8.08 -5.99 33.98
N SER A 279 8.69 -6.33 35.12
CA SER A 279 10.06 -6.83 35.20
C SER A 279 10.17 -8.17 34.50
N CYS A 280 11.04 -8.27 33.49
CA CYS A 280 11.44 -9.54 32.90
C CYS A 280 12.71 -10.03 33.61
N SER A 281 12.56 -11.06 34.43
CA SER A 281 13.66 -11.79 35.05
C SER A 281 14.54 -12.42 33.99
N LYS A 282 15.84 -12.41 34.28
CA LYS A 282 16.96 -12.87 33.48
C LYS A 282 17.47 -14.16 34.14
N GLU A 283 17.14 -15.31 33.57
CA GLU A 283 17.61 -16.66 33.95
C GLU A 283 17.66 -17.48 32.64
N GLY A 284 18.69 -18.26 32.30
CA GLY A 284 19.99 -18.47 32.89
C GLY A 284 20.97 -18.88 31.78
N ASP A 285 22.25 -18.70 32.08
CA ASP A 285 23.36 -19.38 31.44
C ASP A 285 23.26 -20.88 31.78
N ASP A 286 23.33 -21.75 30.78
CA ASP A 286 23.70 -23.14 30.97
C ASP A 286 24.72 -23.53 29.90
N ASP A 287 25.95 -23.66 30.38
CA ASP A 287 27.08 -24.33 29.78
C ASP A 287 26.70 -25.71 29.23
N HIS A 288 27.23 -26.08 28.06
CA HIS A 288 27.56 -27.48 27.77
C HIS A 288 28.84 -27.56 26.94
N ASP A 289 29.86 -28.08 27.62
CA ASP A 289 31.06 -28.73 27.09
C ASP A 289 30.72 -29.91 26.16
N ASP A 290 31.42 -30.00 25.02
CA ASP A 290 32.26 -31.13 24.57
C ASP A 290 32.80 -30.89 23.14
#